data_AF-W6UV05-F1
#
_entry.id   AF-W6UV05-F1
#
_cell.length_a   1.000
_cell.length_b   1.000
_cell.length_c   1.000
_cell.angle_alpha   90.00
_cell.angle_beta   90.00
_cell.angle_gamma   90.00
#
_symmetry.space_group_name_H-M   'P 1'
#
loop_
_entity.id
_entity.type
_entity.pdbx_description
1 polymer ?
#
loop_
_entity_poly.entity_id
_entity_poly.type
_entity_poly.pdbx_seq_one_letter_code
_entity_poly.pdbx_strand_id
1 'polypeptide(L)'
;MLSPSGASTSVSSRSSALPISIGDDDAFFRKHVNVPASCKIKVVVAEYHNEALTFIHRSIGAKRIPLDGLKLLHVDSHPDLCIPNVPSSEIISQPYEMLKHIDIENWIFPAIFAKYINHVIWLHPPWSNQLTNRHPTQYFIGQCKSSENLAVNIPEPYFYNEGIYAHRSDMKSLVPFTLTVSTIHESNTMCSACTDITSELINEAFILDVDLDAFSTQDPFREFYSAEQFALIDKLFTAPRPPPLGLHPGTREVDAATATSVEAKVVFESASLAAKVVCDEHKAHLSSLWRWMRTLATGAPAVDEERVPSVCDPHELLALATLLLSLAPDTFSPRVHAAIQTTHATALRLVQQHSDTTSMPRLGINDDLSDLDEIGQLRLSHCSLSTESGSPEPPKEKQQRVDSEDLNDSEKTDVAMMACLHDLWKSLADRENYPLPHHVSTAQEQGELVAGLESLLNRLHNPCLITVARSVEDGYTPAEQVADLQMQFFEALRRIYGVEILSVVLDYDGAADDAPTLRSMGFEVVEARGEAQVTSSSSLGERHMRCQPLNYLNLAFTSL
;
A
#
# COMPACT_ATOMS: atom_id res chain seq x y z
N MET A 1 69.44 50.31 -25.34
CA MET A 1 69.86 51.10 -26.53
C MET A 1 69.61 50.21 -27.73
N LEU A 2 68.70 50.42 -28.67
CA LEU A 2 67.99 51.58 -29.22
C LEU A 2 66.53 51.14 -29.54
N SER A 3 65.52 51.80 -28.97
CA SER A 3 64.60 52.76 -29.62
C SER A 3 63.32 52.14 -30.24
N PRO A 4 62.12 52.54 -29.76
CA PRO A 4 60.83 52.33 -30.42
C PRO A 4 60.31 53.63 -31.09
N SER A 5 59.58 53.49 -32.21
CA SER A 5 58.73 54.51 -32.86
C SER A 5 57.92 53.77 -33.93
N GLY A 6 56.61 53.84 -34.09
CA GLY A 6 55.59 54.83 -33.73
C GLY A 6 54.69 55.03 -34.96
N ALA A 7 53.37 55.17 -34.74
CA ALA A 7 52.31 55.56 -35.69
C ALA A 7 51.82 54.48 -36.69
N SER A 8 50.59 54.46 -37.19
CA SER A 8 49.28 55.02 -36.82
C SER A 8 48.27 54.38 -37.79
N THR A 9 47.03 54.24 -37.35
CA THR A 9 45.82 53.74 -38.02
C THR A 9 45.59 54.17 -39.49
N SER A 10 45.03 53.29 -40.31
CA SER A 10 43.84 53.60 -41.14
C SER A 10 43.12 52.33 -41.63
N VAL A 11 41.81 52.53 -41.82
CA VAL A 11 40.71 51.56 -41.92
C VAL A 11 40.57 50.99 -43.33
N SER A 12 40.30 49.68 -43.46
CA SER A 12 39.69 49.11 -44.66
C SER A 12 38.40 48.37 -44.33
N SER A 13 37.34 48.83 -44.97
CA SER A 13 35.96 48.34 -44.99
C SER A 13 35.82 46.81 -45.15
N ARG A 14 34.96 46.20 -44.31
CA ARG A 14 34.23 44.99 -44.67
C ARG A 14 32.74 45.16 -44.37
N SER A 15 31.99 44.84 -45.41
CA SER A 15 30.53 44.85 -45.54
C SER A 15 29.80 44.23 -44.36
N SER A 16 28.70 44.86 -43.96
CA SER A 16 27.66 44.32 -43.09
C SER A 16 27.21 42.94 -43.56
N ALA A 17 27.37 41.92 -42.72
CA ALA A 17 26.64 40.66 -42.84
C ALA A 17 25.31 40.83 -42.12
N LEU A 18 24.21 40.72 -42.87
CA LEU A 18 22.85 40.69 -42.34
C LEU A 18 22.70 39.49 -41.39
N PRO A 19 21.92 39.60 -40.30
CA PRO A 19 21.58 38.45 -39.48
C PRO A 19 20.69 37.51 -40.31
N ILE A 20 21.10 36.24 -40.41
CA ILE A 20 20.27 35.17 -40.97
C ILE A 20 19.12 34.98 -39.98
N SER A 21 17.94 35.49 -40.36
CA SER A 21 16.69 35.16 -39.71
C SER A 21 16.37 33.70 -40.05
N ILE A 22 16.63 32.79 -39.12
CA ILE A 22 16.08 31.44 -39.15
C ILE A 22 14.60 31.61 -38.83
N GLY A 23 13.75 31.56 -39.84
CA GLY A 23 12.31 31.50 -39.64
C GLY A 23 11.92 30.12 -39.15
N ASP A 24 11.02 30.04 -38.17
CA ASP A 24 10.46 28.82 -37.57
C ASP A 24 9.62 27.95 -38.55
N ASP A 25 9.74 28.16 -39.86
CA ASP A 25 8.95 27.53 -40.93
C ASP A 25 9.81 26.72 -41.91
N ASP A 26 10.92 26.12 -41.44
CA ASP A 26 11.69 25.20 -42.28
C ASP A 26 10.98 23.83 -42.37
N ALA A 27 10.24 23.63 -43.45
CA ALA A 27 9.42 22.45 -43.75
C ALA A 27 10.20 21.11 -43.86
N PHE A 28 11.51 21.12 -43.63
CA PHE A 28 12.37 19.95 -43.65
C PHE A 28 12.41 19.19 -42.30
N PHE A 29 12.01 19.82 -41.18
CA PHE A 29 12.12 19.23 -39.83
C PHE A 29 10.82 18.67 -39.23
N ARG A 30 9.65 18.87 -39.85
CA ARG A 30 8.41 18.18 -39.45
C ARG A 30 8.06 17.03 -40.41
N LYS A 31 8.89 15.98 -40.43
CA LYS A 31 8.30 14.66 -40.67
C LYS A 31 7.57 14.31 -39.37
N HIS A 32 6.24 14.48 -39.35
CA HIS A 32 5.42 13.79 -38.36
C HIS A 32 5.69 12.29 -38.54
N VAL A 33 6.54 11.74 -37.66
CA VAL A 33 6.82 10.31 -37.62
C VAL A 33 5.60 9.68 -36.99
N ASN A 34 4.73 9.09 -37.81
CA ASN A 34 3.61 8.33 -37.31
C ASN A 34 4.15 7.03 -36.68
N VAL A 35 4.29 7.02 -35.35
CA VAL A 35 4.72 5.83 -34.60
C VAL A 35 3.55 4.85 -34.58
N PRO A 36 3.72 3.61 -35.09
CA PRO A 36 2.66 2.61 -35.05
C PRO A 36 2.16 2.42 -33.62
N ALA A 37 0.85 2.27 -33.43
CA ALA A 37 0.25 2.08 -32.11
C ALA A 37 0.85 0.89 -31.32
N SER A 38 1.39 -0.11 -32.01
CA SER A 38 2.11 -1.24 -31.42
C SER A 38 3.47 -0.89 -30.79
N CYS A 39 4.02 0.27 -31.12
CA CYS A 39 5.32 0.76 -30.65
C CYS A 39 5.19 1.89 -29.62
N LYS A 40 3.97 2.34 -29.32
CA LYS A 40 3.71 3.37 -28.31
C LYS A 40 3.72 2.75 -26.91
N ILE A 41 4.28 3.48 -25.96
CA ILE A 41 4.21 3.16 -24.53
C ILE A 41 2.78 3.45 -24.08
N LYS A 42 2.13 2.44 -23.50
CA LYS A 42 0.78 2.61 -22.98
C LYS A 42 0.86 3.25 -21.60
N VAL A 43 0.10 4.33 -21.39
CA VAL A 43 -0.14 4.96 -20.09
C VAL A 43 -1.57 4.63 -19.69
N VAL A 44 -1.75 3.97 -18.56
CA VAL A 44 -3.07 3.61 -18.06
C VAL A 44 -3.29 4.30 -16.73
N VAL A 45 -4.39 5.05 -16.62
CA VAL A 45 -4.85 5.65 -15.38
C VAL A 45 -6.05 4.87 -14.89
N ALA A 46 -5.98 4.35 -13.67
CA ALA A 46 -7.05 3.64 -13.00
C ALA A 46 -7.32 4.31 -11.65
N GLU A 47 -8.47 3.99 -11.05
CA GLU A 47 -8.79 4.50 -9.73
C GLU A 47 -7.97 3.77 -8.66
N TYR A 48 -8.24 2.47 -8.51
CA TYR A 48 -7.60 1.62 -7.52
C TYR A 48 -6.28 1.05 -8.03
N HIS A 49 -5.30 0.98 -7.13
CA HIS A 49 -3.93 0.61 -7.47
C HIS A 49 -3.75 -0.86 -7.88
N ASN A 50 -4.54 -1.77 -7.30
CA ASN A 50 -4.57 -3.19 -7.69
C ASN A 50 -4.93 -3.44 -9.17
N GLU A 51 -5.60 -2.49 -9.83
CA GLU A 51 -5.92 -2.59 -11.26
C GLU A 51 -4.65 -2.63 -12.14
N ALA A 52 -3.52 -2.11 -11.65
CA ALA A 52 -2.22 -2.18 -12.34
C ALA A 52 -1.91 -3.62 -12.80
N LEU A 53 -2.12 -4.63 -11.94
CA LEU A 53 -1.85 -6.02 -12.28
C LEU A 53 -2.72 -6.53 -13.44
N THR A 54 -3.96 -6.06 -13.54
CA THR A 54 -4.85 -6.38 -14.66
C THR A 54 -4.27 -5.89 -15.98
N PHE A 55 -3.71 -4.67 -16.01
CA PHE A 55 -3.10 -4.10 -17.20
C PHE A 55 -1.74 -4.73 -17.55
N ILE A 56 -0.97 -5.14 -16.55
CA ILE A 56 0.24 -5.92 -16.73
C ILE A 56 -0.11 -7.27 -17.39
N HIS A 57 -1.07 -8.01 -16.85
CA HIS A 57 -1.53 -9.29 -17.43
C HIS A 57 -2.02 -9.13 -18.88
N ARG A 58 -2.83 -8.10 -19.15
CA ARG A 58 -3.30 -7.80 -20.51
C ARG A 58 -2.14 -7.50 -21.46
N SER A 59 -1.13 -6.76 -21.01
CA SER A 59 0.05 -6.39 -21.82
C SER A 59 0.97 -7.59 -22.10
N ILE A 60 1.14 -8.48 -21.12
CA ILE A 60 1.82 -9.77 -21.29
C ILE A 60 1.06 -10.64 -22.31
N GLY A 61 -0.25 -10.81 -22.13
CA GLY A 61 -1.09 -11.62 -23.03
C GLY A 61 -1.12 -11.09 -24.47
N ALA A 62 -1.05 -9.77 -24.63
CA ALA A 62 -0.92 -9.10 -25.93
C ALA A 62 0.51 -9.12 -26.50
N LYS A 63 1.49 -9.71 -25.80
CA LYS A 63 2.91 -9.76 -26.15
C LYS A 63 3.53 -8.38 -26.38
N ARG A 64 3.06 -7.37 -25.65
CA ARG A 64 3.60 -6.00 -25.69
C ARG A 64 4.76 -5.81 -24.70
N ILE A 65 4.74 -6.56 -23.60
CA ILE A 65 5.81 -6.58 -22.61
C ILE A 65 6.29 -8.04 -22.41
N PRO A 66 7.54 -8.25 -21.95
CA PRO A 66 8.07 -9.58 -21.63
C PRO A 66 7.17 -10.37 -20.68
N LEU A 67 7.20 -11.70 -20.82
CA LEU A 67 6.45 -12.61 -19.96
C LEU A 67 7.04 -12.67 -18.55
N ASP A 68 8.36 -12.65 -18.42
CA ASP A 68 9.06 -12.78 -17.15
C ASP A 68 10.23 -11.79 -17.06
N GLY A 69 10.75 -11.66 -15.84
CA GLY A 69 11.94 -10.86 -15.57
C GLY A 69 11.75 -9.35 -15.65
N LEU A 70 10.51 -8.87 -15.57
CA LEU A 70 10.23 -7.43 -15.54
C LEU A 70 10.73 -6.82 -14.23
N LYS A 71 11.25 -5.60 -14.33
CA LYS A 71 11.48 -4.74 -13.17
C LYS A 71 10.28 -3.83 -12.97
N LEU A 72 9.90 -3.57 -11.72
CA LEU A 72 8.83 -2.65 -11.34
C LEU A 72 9.46 -1.44 -10.66
N LEU A 73 9.44 -0.28 -11.33
CA LEU A 73 9.72 1.00 -10.70
C LEU A 73 8.40 1.54 -10.18
N HIS A 74 8.18 1.40 -8.87
CA HIS A 74 6.94 1.69 -8.19
C HIS A 74 7.11 2.93 -7.32
N VAL A 75 6.34 3.98 -7.61
CA VAL A 75 6.40 5.29 -6.96
C VAL A 75 5.11 5.49 -6.19
N ASP A 76 5.20 5.48 -4.87
CA ASP A 76 4.02 5.33 -4.00
C ASP A 76 4.34 5.79 -2.57
N SER A 77 3.35 6.31 -1.84
CA SER A 77 3.50 6.56 -0.40
C SER A 77 3.55 5.27 0.43
N HIS A 78 3.02 4.16 -0.09
CA HIS A 78 2.90 2.84 0.53
C HIS A 78 3.73 1.79 -0.24
N PRO A 79 4.14 0.66 0.38
CA PRO A 79 4.92 -0.36 -0.32
C PRO A 79 4.12 -1.31 -1.24
N ASP A 80 2.83 -1.50 -0.95
CA ASP A 80 1.93 -2.52 -1.55
C ASP A 80 2.47 -3.95 -1.59
N LEU A 81 3.18 -4.30 -0.52
CA LEU A 81 3.78 -5.61 -0.31
C LEU A 81 3.03 -6.42 0.76
N CYS A 82 1.70 -6.30 0.87
CA CYS A 82 0.90 -7.27 1.61
C CYS A 82 0.65 -8.54 0.76
N ILE A 83 0.14 -9.61 1.38
CA ILE A 83 -0.19 -10.87 0.69
C ILE A 83 -1.70 -11.06 0.68
N PRO A 84 -2.33 -11.34 -0.49
CA PRO A 84 -3.76 -11.61 -0.55
C PRO A 84 -4.07 -12.96 0.08
N ASN A 85 -5.29 -13.11 0.60
CA ASN A 85 -5.78 -14.37 1.16
C ASN A 85 -6.20 -15.36 0.06
N VAL A 86 -5.29 -15.64 -0.87
CA VAL A 86 -5.48 -16.55 -2.01
C VAL A 86 -4.49 -17.69 -1.91
N PRO A 87 -4.91 -18.95 -2.06
CA PRO A 87 -4.00 -20.09 -2.11
C PRO A 87 -2.93 -19.89 -3.17
N SER A 88 -1.68 -20.17 -2.82
CA SER A 88 -0.54 -20.01 -3.75
C SER A 88 -0.72 -20.77 -5.07
N SER A 89 -1.44 -21.89 -5.08
CA SER A 89 -1.78 -22.62 -6.31
C SER A 89 -2.70 -21.86 -7.26
N GLU A 90 -3.62 -21.04 -6.73
CA GLU A 90 -4.58 -20.27 -7.53
C GLU A 90 -3.94 -19.08 -8.23
N ILE A 91 -2.93 -18.47 -7.62
CA ILE A 91 -2.15 -17.37 -8.23
C ILE A 91 -1.59 -17.77 -9.59
N ILE A 92 -1.10 -19.01 -9.71
CA ILE A 92 -0.52 -19.52 -10.96
C ILE A 92 -1.58 -20.14 -11.87
N SER A 93 -2.50 -20.94 -11.32
CA SER A 93 -3.45 -21.72 -12.12
C SER A 93 -4.67 -20.95 -12.59
N GLN A 94 -5.08 -19.91 -11.85
CA GLN A 94 -6.30 -19.14 -12.08
C GLN A 94 -6.04 -17.64 -11.91
N PRO A 95 -5.12 -17.04 -12.70
CA PRO A 95 -4.71 -15.65 -12.52
C PRO A 95 -5.87 -14.65 -12.65
N TYR A 96 -6.90 -14.93 -13.47
CA TYR A 96 -8.08 -14.06 -13.59
C TYR A 96 -9.04 -14.14 -12.41
N GLU A 97 -9.09 -15.27 -11.70
CA GLU A 97 -9.86 -15.34 -10.46
C GLU A 97 -9.11 -14.71 -9.30
N MET A 98 -7.79 -14.94 -9.23
CA MET A 98 -6.93 -14.25 -8.27
C MET A 98 -7.07 -12.72 -8.37
N LEU A 99 -7.19 -12.15 -9.58
CA LEU A 99 -7.41 -10.70 -9.76
C LEU A 99 -8.68 -10.17 -9.08
N LYS A 100 -9.67 -11.02 -8.77
CA LYS A 100 -10.89 -10.63 -8.04
C LYS A 100 -10.72 -10.62 -6.51
N HIS A 101 -9.58 -11.12 -6.03
CA HIS A 101 -9.29 -11.33 -4.61
C HIS A 101 -8.07 -10.54 -4.13
N ILE A 102 -7.45 -9.76 -5.02
CA ILE A 102 -6.39 -8.81 -4.65
C ILE A 102 -7.01 -7.45 -4.33
N ASP A 103 -6.32 -6.72 -3.49
CA ASP A 103 -6.66 -5.38 -3.04
C ASP A 103 -5.46 -4.44 -3.26
N ILE A 104 -5.68 -3.14 -3.08
CA ILE A 104 -4.71 -2.07 -3.34
C ILE A 104 -3.35 -2.32 -2.67
N GLU A 105 -3.36 -2.88 -1.47
CA GLU A 105 -2.16 -3.15 -0.65
C GLU A 105 -1.38 -4.43 -1.02
N ASN A 106 -1.92 -5.33 -1.87
CA ASN A 106 -1.44 -6.72 -1.95
C ASN A 106 -1.29 -7.31 -3.36
N TRP A 107 -1.25 -6.49 -4.40
CA TRP A 107 -1.20 -6.97 -5.79
C TRP A 107 0.22 -7.29 -6.29
N ILE A 108 1.28 -6.72 -5.70
CA ILE A 108 2.67 -6.88 -6.19
C ILE A 108 3.20 -8.30 -5.97
N PHE A 109 3.01 -8.86 -4.77
CA PHE A 109 3.54 -10.20 -4.45
C PHE A 109 3.00 -11.33 -5.33
N PRO A 110 1.71 -11.36 -5.70
CA PRO A 110 1.21 -12.29 -6.71
C PRO A 110 1.98 -12.23 -8.04
N ALA A 111 2.33 -11.03 -8.53
CA ALA A 111 3.10 -10.86 -9.76
C ALA A 111 4.53 -11.39 -9.64
N ILE A 112 5.14 -11.24 -8.46
CA ILE A 112 6.47 -11.79 -8.14
C ILE A 112 6.40 -13.32 -8.08
N PHE A 113 5.42 -13.89 -7.36
CA PHE A 113 5.27 -15.33 -7.24
C PHE A 113 5.00 -16.00 -8.60
N ALA A 114 4.27 -15.32 -9.48
CA ALA A 114 4.07 -15.71 -10.87
C ALA A 114 5.30 -15.49 -11.78
N LYS A 115 6.39 -14.92 -11.25
CA LYS A 115 7.67 -14.61 -11.93
C LYS A 115 7.59 -13.55 -13.03
N TYR A 116 6.48 -12.82 -13.11
CA TYR A 116 6.35 -11.70 -14.03
C TYR A 116 7.33 -10.60 -13.63
N ILE A 117 7.37 -10.28 -12.33
CA ILE A 117 8.26 -9.27 -11.74
C ILE A 117 9.35 -9.98 -10.93
N ASN A 118 10.62 -9.64 -11.18
CA ASN A 118 11.75 -10.19 -10.42
C ASN A 118 12.48 -9.14 -9.56
N HIS A 119 12.18 -7.87 -9.74
CA HIS A 119 12.79 -6.76 -9.02
C HIS A 119 11.75 -5.66 -8.77
N VAL A 120 11.47 -5.38 -7.51
CA VAL A 120 10.68 -4.21 -7.09
C VAL A 120 11.63 -3.12 -6.62
N ILE A 121 11.49 -1.93 -7.22
CA ILE A 121 12.20 -0.72 -6.86
C ILE A 121 11.14 0.24 -6.36
N TRP A 122 10.99 0.32 -5.03
CA TRP A 122 10.05 1.24 -4.39
C TRP A 122 10.70 2.60 -4.17
N LEU A 123 10.12 3.63 -4.77
CA LEU A 123 10.46 5.03 -4.62
C LEU A 123 9.39 5.74 -3.80
N HIS A 124 9.71 6.06 -2.56
CA HIS A 124 8.75 6.62 -1.61
C HIS A 124 9.06 8.07 -1.27
N PRO A 125 8.08 8.90 -0.91
CA PRO A 125 8.32 10.25 -0.44
C PRO A 125 8.99 10.28 0.94
N PRO A 126 9.59 11.41 1.38
CA PRO A 126 10.38 11.49 2.61
C PRO A 126 9.65 11.16 3.92
N TRP A 127 8.32 11.29 3.93
CA TRP A 127 7.49 10.99 5.10
C TRP A 127 7.11 9.52 5.23
N SER A 128 7.24 8.73 4.16
CA SER A 128 6.96 7.30 4.18
C SER A 128 8.14 6.53 4.76
N ASN A 129 7.92 5.85 5.88
CA ASN A 129 8.97 5.15 6.63
C ASN A 129 8.63 3.68 6.95
N GLN A 130 7.67 3.11 6.21
CA GLN A 130 7.16 1.76 6.44
C GLN A 130 8.19 0.65 6.14
N LEU A 131 9.16 0.89 5.25
CA LEU A 131 10.33 0.02 5.06
C LEU A 131 11.63 0.81 5.15
N THR A 132 12.69 0.11 5.57
CA THR A 132 14.02 0.73 5.61
C THR A 132 14.60 0.87 4.19
N ASN A 133 15.16 2.03 3.86
CA ASN A 133 15.92 2.24 2.64
C ASN A 133 17.03 1.19 2.48
N ARG A 134 17.21 0.66 1.27
CA ARG A 134 18.22 -0.35 0.97
C ARG A 134 18.65 -0.37 -0.49
N HIS A 135 19.91 -0.72 -0.68
CA HIS A 135 20.45 -1.15 -1.97
C HIS A 135 19.77 -2.44 -2.46
N PRO A 136 19.88 -2.79 -3.75
CA PRO A 136 19.31 -4.01 -4.31
C PRO A 136 19.65 -5.25 -3.46
N THR A 137 18.64 -5.83 -2.83
CA THR A 137 18.80 -6.97 -1.92
C THR A 137 17.87 -8.11 -2.32
N GLN A 138 18.40 -9.33 -2.40
CA GLN A 138 17.63 -10.51 -2.80
C GLN A 138 16.90 -11.15 -1.62
N TYR A 139 15.61 -11.42 -1.82
CA TYR A 139 14.72 -12.15 -0.93
C TYR A 139 14.02 -13.29 -1.67
N PHE A 140 13.16 -13.99 -0.97
CA PHE A 140 12.37 -15.11 -1.45
C PHE A 140 10.93 -14.96 -1.01
N ILE A 141 10.03 -15.14 -1.97
CA ILE A 141 8.62 -15.43 -1.73
C ILE A 141 8.41 -16.94 -1.93
N GLY A 142 7.51 -17.52 -1.16
CA GLY A 142 7.21 -18.95 -1.27
C GLY A 142 5.92 -19.33 -0.59
N GLN A 143 5.56 -20.59 -0.75
CA GLN A 143 4.41 -21.15 -0.07
C GLN A 143 4.82 -21.60 1.32
N CYS A 144 4.12 -21.12 2.35
CA CYS A 144 4.30 -21.57 3.72
C CYS A 144 3.97 -23.07 3.85
N LYS A 145 4.84 -23.84 4.51
CA LYS A 145 4.62 -25.29 4.71
C LYS A 145 3.44 -25.61 5.62
N SER A 146 3.07 -24.71 6.53
CA SER A 146 2.00 -24.94 7.51
C SER A 146 0.62 -24.44 7.09
N SER A 147 0.53 -23.41 6.23
CA SER A 147 -0.75 -22.74 5.91
C SER A 147 -1.12 -22.73 4.42
N GLU A 148 -0.29 -23.27 3.53
CA GLU A 148 -0.45 -23.20 2.05
C GLU A 148 -0.54 -21.79 1.41
N ASN A 149 -0.63 -20.75 2.23
CA ASN A 149 -0.58 -19.35 1.87
C ASN A 149 0.84 -18.93 1.46
N LEU A 150 0.93 -17.81 0.74
CA LEU A 150 2.22 -17.19 0.46
C LEU A 150 2.82 -16.57 1.73
N ALA A 151 4.15 -16.51 1.75
CA ALA A 151 4.95 -15.85 2.76
C ALA A 151 6.25 -15.33 2.14
N VAL A 152 6.90 -14.40 2.83
CA VAL A 152 8.16 -13.77 2.41
C VAL A 152 9.20 -13.80 3.51
N ASN A 153 10.49 -13.80 3.16
CA ASN A 153 11.59 -13.83 4.13
C ASN A 153 12.26 -12.47 4.38
N ILE A 154 11.54 -11.36 4.24
CA ILE A 154 12.07 -10.03 4.57
C ILE A 154 11.92 -9.80 6.08
N PRO A 155 13.02 -9.75 6.87
CA PRO A 155 12.95 -9.74 8.32
C PRO A 155 12.69 -8.31 8.85
N GLU A 156 11.54 -7.74 8.49
CA GLU A 156 11.14 -6.39 8.87
C GLU A 156 9.74 -6.31 9.45
N PRO A 157 9.48 -5.32 10.33
CA PRO A 157 8.20 -5.12 11.01
C PRO A 157 7.01 -5.16 10.08
N TYR A 158 7.09 -4.47 8.94
CA TYR A 158 6.05 -4.48 7.91
C TYR A 158 5.58 -5.90 7.54
N PHE A 159 6.46 -6.90 7.53
CA PHE A 159 6.10 -8.27 7.13
C PHE A 159 5.75 -9.19 8.30
N TYR A 160 6.44 -9.07 9.44
CA TYR A 160 6.15 -9.94 10.60
C TYR A 160 4.98 -9.43 11.45
N ASN A 161 4.71 -8.12 11.49
CA ASN A 161 3.49 -7.55 12.09
C ASN A 161 2.28 -7.97 11.26
N GLU A 162 2.41 -7.97 9.93
CA GLU A 162 1.36 -8.48 9.05
C GLU A 162 1.20 -10.01 9.10
N GLY A 163 2.04 -10.74 9.84
CA GLY A 163 1.97 -12.20 9.90
C GLY A 163 2.25 -12.88 8.55
N ILE A 164 2.93 -12.21 7.62
CA ILE A 164 3.27 -12.75 6.29
C ILE A 164 4.74 -13.16 6.18
N TYR A 165 5.53 -12.90 7.23
CA TYR A 165 6.90 -13.41 7.31
C TYR A 165 6.95 -14.93 7.47
N ALA A 166 7.87 -15.59 6.76
CA ALA A 166 8.31 -16.95 7.05
C ALA A 166 9.80 -17.11 6.82
N HIS A 167 10.45 -17.88 7.68
CA HIS A 167 11.85 -18.25 7.48
C HIS A 167 11.99 -19.10 6.21
N ARG A 168 13.11 -18.95 5.49
CA ARG A 168 13.33 -19.65 4.21
C ARG A 168 13.23 -21.17 4.34
N SER A 169 13.62 -21.74 5.48
CA SER A 169 13.49 -23.19 5.76
C SER A 169 12.04 -23.67 5.84
N ASP A 170 11.10 -22.76 6.07
CA ASP A 170 9.70 -23.07 6.37
C ASP A 170 8.80 -22.85 5.15
N MET A 171 9.41 -22.50 4.01
CA MET A 171 8.73 -22.30 2.73
C MET A 171 9.08 -23.41 1.72
N LYS A 172 8.17 -23.63 0.77
CA LYS A 172 8.35 -24.44 -0.44
C LYS A 172 8.07 -23.58 -1.67
N SER A 173 8.41 -24.05 -2.87
CA SER A 173 8.19 -23.32 -4.12
C SER A 173 8.82 -21.92 -4.14
N LEU A 174 10.06 -21.81 -3.63
CA LEU A 174 10.75 -20.53 -3.49
C LEU A 174 10.96 -19.85 -4.85
N VAL A 175 10.58 -18.57 -4.92
CA VAL A 175 10.85 -17.67 -6.03
C VAL A 175 11.74 -16.53 -5.52
N PRO A 176 12.97 -16.39 -6.04
CA PRO A 176 13.82 -15.27 -5.69
C PRO A 176 13.32 -13.98 -6.35
N PHE A 177 13.44 -12.87 -5.62
CA PHE A 177 13.22 -11.52 -6.17
C PHE A 177 14.13 -10.51 -5.47
N THR A 178 14.36 -9.37 -6.10
CA THR A 178 15.16 -8.28 -5.55
C THR A 178 14.25 -7.16 -5.09
N LEU A 179 14.56 -6.56 -3.94
CA LEU A 179 13.92 -5.36 -3.42
C LEU A 179 14.94 -4.24 -3.27
N THR A 180 14.66 -3.10 -3.87
CA THR A 180 15.35 -1.82 -3.65
C THR A 180 14.35 -0.86 -3.04
N VAL A 181 14.74 -0.15 -1.98
CA VAL A 181 13.90 0.88 -1.33
C VAL A 181 14.72 2.16 -1.27
N SER A 182 14.17 3.23 -1.83
CA SER A 182 14.81 4.54 -1.82
C SER A 182 13.78 5.65 -1.70
N THR A 183 14.19 6.74 -1.06
CA THR A 183 13.40 7.96 -1.02
C THR A 183 13.49 8.74 -2.33
N ILE A 184 12.41 9.40 -2.73
CA ILE A 184 12.40 10.39 -3.81
C ILE A 184 13.21 11.60 -3.34
N HIS A 185 14.24 11.94 -4.11
CA HIS A 185 15.09 13.09 -3.80
C HIS A 185 14.73 14.31 -4.64
N GLU A 186 15.02 15.49 -4.11
CA GLU A 186 14.88 16.76 -4.82
C GLU A 186 15.64 16.76 -6.15
N SER A 187 15.06 17.46 -7.13
CA SER A 187 15.68 17.67 -8.45
C SER A 187 17.13 18.19 -8.31
N ASN A 188 18.06 17.56 -9.05
CA ASN A 188 19.52 17.83 -9.10
C ASN A 188 20.45 17.06 -8.14
N THR A 189 19.96 16.07 -7.40
CA THR A 189 20.85 15.19 -6.62
C THR A 189 21.28 13.95 -7.42
N MET A 190 22.57 13.86 -7.75
CA MET A 190 23.21 12.59 -8.10
C MET A 190 23.52 11.81 -6.81
N CYS A 191 22.50 11.34 -6.12
CA CYS A 191 22.70 10.49 -4.95
C CYS A 191 23.06 9.05 -5.37
N SER A 192 23.65 8.29 -4.44
CA SER A 192 23.97 6.88 -4.63
C SER A 192 22.72 6.08 -5.03
N ALA A 193 21.58 6.34 -4.41
CA ALA A 193 20.35 5.62 -4.69
C ALA A 193 19.84 5.81 -6.13
N CYS A 194 19.88 7.04 -6.66
CA CYS A 194 19.57 7.28 -8.07
C CYS A 194 20.52 6.53 -9.02
N THR A 195 21.80 6.41 -8.63
CA THR A 195 22.81 5.70 -9.40
C THR A 195 22.53 4.20 -9.40
N ASP A 196 22.15 3.64 -8.25
CA ASP A 196 21.78 2.23 -8.13
C ASP A 196 20.53 1.94 -8.96
N ILE A 197 19.47 2.74 -8.83
CA ILE A 197 18.23 2.56 -9.61
C ILE A 197 18.51 2.65 -11.11
N THR A 198 19.30 3.64 -11.54
CA THR A 198 19.70 3.76 -12.94
C THR A 198 20.48 2.54 -13.41
N SER A 199 21.42 2.05 -12.60
CA SER A 199 22.24 0.87 -12.91
C SER A 199 21.43 -0.41 -12.95
N GLU A 200 20.40 -0.53 -12.12
CA GLU A 200 19.49 -1.66 -12.12
C GLU A 200 18.56 -1.61 -13.31
N LEU A 201 18.06 -0.45 -13.70
CA LEU A 201 17.10 -0.36 -14.79
C LEU A 201 17.76 -0.34 -16.17
N ILE A 202 19.01 0.12 -16.32
CA ILE A 202 19.63 0.32 -17.63
C ILE A 202 19.59 -0.95 -18.51
N ASN A 203 19.02 -0.83 -19.71
CA ASN A 203 18.82 -1.93 -20.67
C ASN A 203 17.89 -3.07 -20.22
N GLU A 204 17.18 -2.91 -19.10
CA GLU A 204 16.22 -3.90 -18.61
C GLU A 204 14.78 -3.48 -18.96
N ALA A 205 13.91 -4.44 -19.23
CA ALA A 205 12.50 -4.14 -19.43
C ALA A 205 11.85 -3.82 -18.07
N PHE A 206 11.26 -2.64 -17.95
CA PHE A 206 10.61 -2.21 -16.70
C PHE A 206 9.25 -1.58 -16.92
N ILE A 207 8.40 -1.71 -15.91
CA ILE A 207 7.13 -1.02 -15.77
C ILE A 207 7.37 0.18 -14.86
N LEU A 208 6.86 1.35 -15.24
CA LEU A 208 6.74 2.49 -14.34
C LEU A 208 5.32 2.47 -13.76
N ASP A 209 5.22 2.25 -12.47
CA ASP A 209 3.98 2.26 -11.72
C ASP A 209 4.00 3.45 -10.75
N VAL A 210 2.94 4.25 -10.76
CA VAL A 210 2.86 5.50 -9.99
C VAL A 210 1.50 5.58 -9.32
N ASP A 211 1.46 5.61 -8.00
CA ASP A 211 0.30 6.13 -7.29
C ASP A 211 0.47 7.65 -7.11
N LEU A 212 -0.62 8.39 -7.33
CA LEU A 212 -0.61 9.84 -7.16
C LEU A 212 -0.45 10.24 -5.69
N ASP A 213 -0.75 9.34 -4.76
CA ASP A 213 -0.58 9.59 -3.34
C ASP A 213 0.90 9.75 -2.93
N ALA A 214 1.85 9.31 -3.77
CA ALA A 214 3.29 9.52 -3.59
C ALA A 214 3.65 11.01 -3.54
N PHE A 215 2.82 11.86 -4.15
CA PHE A 215 3.02 13.30 -4.22
C PHE A 215 2.19 14.07 -3.18
N SER A 216 1.17 13.44 -2.60
CA SER A 216 0.36 13.96 -1.51
C SER A 216 -0.56 12.86 -0.97
N THR A 217 -0.40 12.49 0.29
CA THR A 217 -1.13 11.35 0.88
C THR A 217 -1.85 11.75 2.16
N GLN A 218 -2.95 11.08 2.48
CA GLN A 218 -3.65 11.19 3.75
C GLN A 218 -4.04 9.81 4.27
N ASP A 219 -3.83 9.56 5.56
CA ASP A 219 -4.39 8.41 6.27
C ASP A 219 -5.94 8.53 6.38
N PRO A 220 -6.72 7.71 5.66
CA PRO A 220 -8.19 7.78 5.69
C PRO A 220 -8.78 7.28 7.01
N PHE A 221 -8.01 6.55 7.83
CA PHE A 221 -8.45 6.01 9.12
C PHE A 221 -8.16 6.95 10.28
N ARG A 222 -7.38 8.02 10.05
CA ARG A 222 -6.92 8.94 11.09
C ARG A 222 -8.04 9.49 11.96
N GLU A 223 -9.17 9.83 11.35
CA GLU A 223 -10.35 10.38 12.02
C GLU A 223 -11.47 9.34 12.19
N PHE A 224 -11.25 8.10 11.72
CA PHE A 224 -12.26 7.05 11.76
C PHE A 224 -12.40 6.43 13.16
N TYR A 225 -11.30 6.35 13.91
CA TYR A 225 -11.29 5.84 15.29
C TYR A 225 -10.86 6.93 16.29
N SER A 226 -11.44 6.88 17.49
CA SER A 226 -11.02 7.74 18.61
C SER A 226 -9.62 7.34 19.13
N ALA A 227 -8.99 8.23 19.90
CA ALA A 227 -7.70 7.94 20.53
C ALA A 227 -7.78 6.70 21.46
N GLU A 228 -8.89 6.52 22.16
CA GLU A 228 -9.14 5.38 23.04
C GLU A 228 -9.33 4.08 22.24
N GLN A 229 -10.02 4.14 21.10
CA GLN A 229 -10.17 3.00 20.19
C GLN A 229 -8.82 2.58 19.63
N PHE A 230 -7.99 3.54 19.20
CA PHE A 230 -6.65 3.26 18.74
C PHE A 230 -5.77 2.67 19.83
N ALA A 231 -5.84 3.15 21.08
CA ALA A 231 -5.11 2.56 22.20
C ALA A 231 -5.51 1.09 22.44
N LEU A 232 -6.78 0.73 22.24
CA LEU A 232 -7.24 -0.65 22.31
C LEU A 232 -6.77 -1.49 21.11
N ILE A 233 -6.80 -0.92 19.90
CA ILE A 233 -6.27 -1.56 18.68
C ILE A 233 -4.78 -1.86 18.88
N ASP A 234 -3.98 -0.87 19.28
CA ASP A 234 -2.55 -1.04 19.51
C ASP A 234 -2.29 -2.09 20.61
N LYS A 235 -3.05 -2.07 21.71
CA LYS A 235 -2.92 -3.07 22.78
C LYS A 235 -3.18 -4.49 22.29
N LEU A 236 -4.18 -4.68 21.42
CA LEU A 236 -4.62 -6.01 20.99
C LEU A 236 -3.83 -6.53 19.79
N PHE A 237 -3.49 -5.67 18.84
CA PHE A 237 -3.01 -6.06 17.51
C PHE A 237 -1.54 -5.71 17.26
N THR A 238 -0.85 -5.01 18.16
CA THR A 238 0.60 -4.78 18.00
C THR A 238 1.39 -6.08 18.20
N ALA A 239 2.29 -6.38 17.27
CA ALA A 239 3.18 -7.54 17.39
C ALA A 239 4.20 -7.34 18.54
N PRO A 240 4.63 -8.44 19.20
CA PRO A 240 5.68 -8.35 20.19
C PRO A 240 6.97 -7.83 19.56
N ARG A 241 7.77 -7.09 20.33
CA ARG A 241 9.05 -6.58 19.83
C ARG A 241 10.05 -7.72 19.65
N PRO A 242 10.89 -7.67 18.59
CA PRO A 242 11.95 -8.66 18.45
C PRO A 242 12.88 -8.61 19.67
N PRO A 243 13.33 -9.78 20.15
CA PRO A 243 14.27 -9.82 21.25
C PRO A 243 15.52 -9.03 20.85
N PRO A 244 16.11 -8.24 21.77
CA PRO A 244 17.31 -7.48 21.47
C PRO A 244 18.39 -8.46 21.00
N LEU A 245 18.88 -8.25 19.78
CA LEU A 245 20.00 -9.01 19.23
C LEU A 245 21.24 -8.61 20.03
N GLY A 246 21.55 -9.37 21.08
CA GLY A 246 22.69 -9.13 21.94
C GLY A 246 23.99 -9.24 21.13
N LEU A 247 24.65 -8.11 20.91
CA LEU A 247 26.05 -8.10 20.50
C LEU A 247 26.87 -8.71 21.65
N HIS A 248 27.73 -9.70 21.34
CA HIS A 248 28.60 -10.29 22.35
C HIS A 248 29.46 -9.19 23.02
N PRO A 249 29.65 -9.20 24.35
CA PRO A 249 30.52 -8.22 25.00
C PRO A 249 31.93 -8.27 24.40
N GLY A 250 32.30 -7.25 23.62
CA GLY A 250 33.58 -7.17 22.89
C GLY A 250 33.48 -7.09 21.37
N THR A 251 32.31 -7.28 20.75
CA THR A 251 32.11 -6.94 19.33
C THR A 251 32.06 -5.42 19.19
N ARG A 252 33.03 -4.86 18.45
CA ARG A 252 32.95 -3.47 17.96
C ARG A 252 31.76 -3.35 17.02
N GLU A 253 31.08 -2.21 17.01
CA GLU A 253 30.16 -1.85 15.93
C GLU A 253 30.91 -2.04 14.60
N VAL A 254 30.41 -2.96 13.79
CA VAL A 254 30.95 -3.19 12.45
C VAL A 254 30.32 -2.12 11.57
N ASP A 255 31.13 -1.20 11.06
CA ASP A 255 30.66 -0.26 10.05
C ASP A 255 30.14 -1.07 8.85
N ALA A 256 28.88 -0.85 8.46
CA ALA A 256 28.24 -1.55 7.35
C ALA A 256 29.05 -1.45 6.06
N ALA A 257 29.81 -0.36 5.88
CA ALA A 257 30.70 -0.17 4.73
C ALA A 257 31.94 -1.11 4.73
N THR A 258 32.25 -1.74 5.87
CA THR A 258 33.43 -2.59 6.07
C THR A 258 33.10 -4.04 6.45
N ALA A 259 31.82 -4.34 6.64
CA ALA A 259 31.36 -5.67 7.03
C ALA A 259 31.71 -6.71 5.96
N THR A 260 32.25 -7.86 6.40
CA THR A 260 32.51 -8.98 5.50
C THR A 260 31.19 -9.64 5.09
N SER A 261 31.18 -10.32 3.94
CA SER A 261 30.00 -11.08 3.47
C SER A 261 29.55 -12.17 4.45
N VAL A 262 30.47 -12.67 5.29
CA VAL A 262 30.17 -13.65 6.33
C VAL A 262 29.44 -13.00 7.51
N GLU A 263 29.92 -11.85 7.98
CA GLU A 263 29.26 -11.10 9.07
C GLU A 263 27.87 -10.64 8.66
N ALA A 264 27.72 -10.08 7.44
CA ALA A 264 26.42 -9.69 6.91
C ALA A 264 25.43 -10.87 6.84
N LYS A 265 25.91 -12.05 6.46
CA LYS A 265 25.08 -13.28 6.44
C LYS A 265 24.65 -13.70 7.85
N VAL A 266 25.55 -13.62 8.84
CA VAL A 266 25.21 -13.95 10.25
C VAL A 266 24.19 -12.97 10.82
N VAL A 267 24.35 -11.67 10.54
CA VAL A 267 23.39 -10.63 10.96
C VAL A 267 22.04 -10.88 10.32
N PHE A 268 22.00 -11.13 9.00
CA PHE A 268 20.76 -11.43 8.29
C PHE A 268 20.06 -12.68 8.82
N GLU A 269 20.81 -13.76 9.08
CA GLU A 269 20.25 -15.00 9.64
C GLU A 269 19.71 -14.77 11.06
N SER A 270 20.42 -14.00 11.89
CA SER A 270 19.98 -13.66 13.25
C SER A 270 18.69 -12.83 13.24
N ALA A 271 18.63 -11.82 12.37
CA ALA A 271 17.42 -11.02 12.15
C ALA A 271 16.26 -11.88 11.62
N SER A 272 16.55 -12.81 10.71
CA SER A 272 15.56 -13.75 10.17
C SER A 272 14.98 -14.68 11.24
N LEU A 273 15.81 -15.20 12.14
CA LEU A 273 15.34 -16.01 13.26
C LEU A 273 14.52 -15.20 14.27
N ALA A 274 14.92 -13.96 14.56
CA ALA A 274 14.14 -13.08 15.43
C ALA A 274 12.77 -12.75 14.82
N ALA A 275 12.72 -12.39 13.54
CA ALA A 275 11.49 -12.15 12.80
C ALA A 275 10.59 -13.39 12.78
N LYS A 276 11.16 -14.60 12.68
CA LYS A 276 10.40 -15.86 12.78
C LYS A 276 9.69 -15.98 14.12
N VAL A 277 10.42 -15.80 15.22
CA VAL A 277 9.86 -15.94 16.58
C VAL A 277 8.71 -14.94 16.79
N VAL A 278 8.94 -13.67 16.45
CA VAL A 278 7.93 -12.61 16.56
C VAL A 278 6.70 -12.92 15.70
N CYS A 279 6.91 -13.28 14.43
CA CYS A 279 5.82 -13.58 13.50
C CYS A 279 4.98 -14.78 13.96
N ASP A 280 5.63 -15.85 14.42
CA ASP A 280 4.94 -17.06 14.87
C ASP A 280 4.12 -16.80 16.16
N GLU A 281 4.68 -16.04 17.10
CA GLU A 281 3.97 -15.61 18.31
C GLU A 281 2.79 -14.70 17.96
N HIS A 282 3.00 -13.71 17.09
CA HIS A 282 1.96 -12.80 16.67
C HIS A 282 0.81 -13.50 15.92
N LYS A 283 1.12 -14.45 15.02
CA LYS A 283 0.11 -15.30 14.36
C LYS A 283 -0.73 -16.08 15.36
N ALA A 284 -0.11 -16.64 16.40
CA ALA A 284 -0.83 -17.38 17.44
C ALA A 284 -1.76 -16.46 18.25
N HIS A 285 -1.30 -15.25 18.53
CA HIS A 285 -2.09 -14.21 19.19
C HIS A 285 -3.29 -13.76 18.34
N LEU A 286 -3.07 -13.36 17.09
CA LEU A 286 -4.12 -12.99 16.14
C LEU A 286 -5.14 -14.11 15.94
N SER A 287 -4.69 -15.37 15.90
CA SER A 287 -5.57 -16.54 15.82
C SER A 287 -6.45 -16.70 17.07
N SER A 288 -5.94 -16.32 18.24
CA SER A 288 -6.69 -16.34 19.49
C SER A 288 -7.75 -15.24 19.53
N LEU A 289 -7.41 -14.02 19.10
CA LEU A 289 -8.36 -12.92 18.93
C LEU A 289 -9.47 -13.29 17.93
N TRP A 290 -9.09 -13.81 16.76
CA TRP A 290 -10.03 -14.24 15.74
C TRP A 290 -10.99 -15.31 16.25
N ARG A 291 -10.49 -16.28 17.04
CA ARG A 291 -11.35 -17.30 17.67
C ARG A 291 -12.39 -16.69 18.61
N TRP A 292 -12.04 -15.66 19.38
CA TRP A 292 -13.00 -14.94 20.22
C TRP A 292 -14.01 -14.17 19.38
N MET A 293 -13.56 -13.37 18.41
CA MET A 293 -14.43 -12.60 17.52
C MET A 293 -15.40 -13.50 16.74
N ARG A 294 -14.92 -14.62 16.22
CA ARG A 294 -15.75 -15.62 15.55
C ARG A 294 -16.77 -16.28 16.48
N THR A 295 -16.42 -16.53 17.75
CA THR A 295 -17.37 -17.06 18.74
C THR A 295 -18.48 -16.04 19.01
N LEU A 296 -18.10 -14.78 19.23
CA LEU A 296 -19.03 -13.67 19.44
C LEU A 296 -19.98 -13.48 18.25
N ALA A 297 -19.48 -13.62 17.02
CA ALA A 297 -20.28 -13.53 15.80
C ALA A 297 -21.41 -14.58 15.72
N THR A 298 -21.30 -15.69 16.44
CA THR A 298 -22.40 -16.68 16.56
C THR A 298 -23.47 -16.29 17.59
N GLY A 299 -23.30 -15.15 18.27
CA GLY A 299 -24.15 -14.72 19.37
C GLY A 299 -23.93 -15.50 20.67
N ALA A 300 -22.83 -16.24 20.78
CA ALA A 300 -22.40 -16.92 22.01
C ALA A 300 -21.31 -16.08 22.70
N PRO A 301 -21.32 -15.96 24.05
CA PRO A 301 -20.25 -15.29 24.76
C PRO A 301 -18.91 -16.04 24.57
N ALA A 302 -17.80 -15.32 24.50
CA ALA A 302 -16.49 -15.90 24.24
C ALA A 302 -15.92 -16.71 25.42
N VAL A 303 -16.46 -16.49 26.63
CA VAL A 303 -16.10 -17.23 27.86
C VAL A 303 -17.37 -17.53 28.64
N ASP A 304 -17.45 -18.74 29.19
CA ASP A 304 -18.52 -19.21 30.07
C ASP A 304 -17.99 -19.24 31.51
N GLU A 305 -18.78 -18.77 32.49
CA GLU A 305 -18.36 -18.58 33.90
C GLU A 305 -17.82 -19.88 34.53
N GLU A 306 -18.30 -21.04 34.10
CA GLU A 306 -17.92 -22.35 34.65
C GLU A 306 -16.68 -22.98 33.96
N ARG A 307 -16.19 -22.40 32.85
CA ARG A 307 -15.10 -22.95 32.03
C ARG A 307 -14.16 -21.87 31.53
N VAL A 308 -13.57 -21.09 32.44
CA VAL A 308 -12.44 -20.23 32.07
C VAL A 308 -11.27 -21.14 31.65
N PRO A 309 -10.87 -21.20 30.38
CA PRO A 309 -9.68 -21.94 29.99
C PRO A 309 -8.48 -21.26 30.66
N SER A 310 -7.50 -22.02 31.17
CA SER A 310 -6.28 -21.48 31.80
C SER A 310 -5.38 -20.67 30.85
N VAL A 311 -5.86 -20.32 29.66
CA VAL A 311 -5.14 -19.76 28.51
C VAL A 311 -5.73 -18.40 28.10
N CYS A 312 -6.83 -17.95 28.70
CA CYS A 312 -7.45 -16.67 28.36
C CYS A 312 -6.94 -15.57 29.30
N ASP A 313 -6.28 -14.54 28.79
CA ASP A 313 -6.02 -13.31 29.54
C ASP A 313 -7.32 -12.51 29.69
N PRO A 314 -7.87 -12.34 30.91
CA PRO A 314 -9.08 -11.55 31.13
C PRO A 314 -8.94 -10.07 30.71
N HIS A 315 -7.73 -9.51 30.73
CA HIS A 315 -7.48 -8.12 30.35
C HIS A 315 -7.58 -7.89 28.84
N GLU A 316 -7.09 -8.84 28.03
CA GLU A 316 -7.22 -8.78 26.57
C GLU A 316 -8.67 -8.99 26.15
N LEU A 317 -9.35 -9.97 26.76
CA LEU A 317 -10.76 -10.21 26.47
C LEU A 317 -11.64 -9.01 26.83
N LEU A 318 -11.36 -8.37 27.96
CA LEU A 318 -12.00 -7.13 28.35
C LEU A 318 -11.74 -6.03 27.31
N ALA A 319 -10.48 -5.83 26.92
CA ALA A 319 -10.11 -4.82 25.93
C ALA A 319 -10.79 -5.05 24.57
N LEU A 320 -10.84 -6.29 24.08
CA LEU A 320 -11.53 -6.65 22.84
C LEU A 320 -13.03 -6.35 22.93
N ALA A 321 -13.68 -6.77 24.02
CA ALA A 321 -15.11 -6.52 24.20
C ALA A 321 -15.41 -5.02 24.35
N THR A 322 -14.54 -4.25 25.02
CA THR A 322 -14.63 -2.79 25.11
C THR A 322 -14.51 -2.13 23.74
N LEU A 323 -13.52 -2.55 22.93
CA LEU A 323 -13.33 -2.03 21.58
C LEU A 323 -14.57 -2.29 20.72
N LEU A 324 -15.09 -3.51 20.73
CA LEU A 324 -16.29 -3.87 19.98
C LEU A 324 -17.54 -3.11 20.42
N LEU A 325 -17.71 -2.86 21.73
CA LEU A 325 -18.84 -2.06 22.26
C LEU A 325 -18.69 -0.55 22.01
N SER A 326 -17.48 -0.08 21.69
CA SER A 326 -17.24 1.33 21.36
C SER A 326 -17.65 1.70 19.93
N LEU A 327 -17.90 0.69 19.07
CA LEU A 327 -18.38 0.89 17.70
C LEU A 327 -19.84 1.38 17.69
N ALA A 328 -20.32 1.81 16.51
CA ALA A 328 -21.69 2.27 16.36
C ALA A 328 -22.71 1.20 16.82
N PRO A 329 -23.83 1.56 17.49
CA PRO A 329 -24.75 0.59 18.10
C PRO A 329 -25.39 -0.42 17.14
N ASP A 330 -25.42 -0.12 15.85
CA ASP A 330 -25.98 -0.94 14.76
C ASP A 330 -24.92 -1.72 13.98
N THR A 331 -23.65 -1.67 14.41
CA THR A 331 -22.54 -2.43 13.80
C THR A 331 -22.81 -3.94 13.79
N PHE A 332 -23.44 -4.46 14.84
CA PHE A 332 -23.71 -5.88 15.01
C PHE A 332 -25.18 -6.15 15.28
N SER A 333 -25.65 -7.35 14.94
CA SER A 333 -27.00 -7.78 15.30
C SER A 333 -27.25 -7.71 16.82
N PRO A 334 -28.50 -7.50 17.28
CA PRO A 334 -28.80 -7.43 18.72
C PRO A 334 -28.33 -8.66 19.51
N ARG A 335 -28.32 -9.84 18.87
CA ARG A 335 -27.85 -11.08 19.48
C ARG A 335 -26.34 -11.08 19.70
N VAL A 336 -25.56 -10.66 18.69
CA VAL A 336 -24.10 -10.54 18.79
C VAL A 336 -23.73 -9.44 19.77
N HIS A 337 -24.40 -8.29 19.71
CA HIS A 337 -24.21 -7.20 20.67
C HIS A 337 -24.43 -7.66 22.12
N ALA A 338 -25.50 -8.42 22.40
CA ALA A 338 -25.75 -8.99 23.74
C ALA A 338 -24.65 -9.99 24.19
N ALA A 339 -24.09 -10.78 23.26
CA ALA A 339 -22.99 -11.68 23.54
C ALA A 339 -21.69 -10.94 23.89
N ILE A 340 -21.41 -9.82 23.19
CA ILE A 340 -20.27 -8.94 23.49
C ILE A 340 -20.45 -8.32 24.89
N GLN A 341 -21.64 -7.81 25.22
CA GLN A 341 -21.93 -7.26 26.56
C GLN A 341 -21.76 -8.29 27.67
N THR A 342 -22.23 -9.52 27.46
CA THR A 342 -22.09 -10.62 28.43
C THR A 342 -20.61 -10.99 28.63
N THR A 343 -19.85 -11.03 27.53
CA THR A 343 -18.41 -11.29 27.56
C THR A 343 -17.67 -10.18 28.31
N HIS A 344 -17.97 -8.91 28.02
CA HIS A 344 -17.42 -7.75 28.72
C HIS A 344 -17.67 -7.82 30.23
N ALA A 345 -18.93 -8.05 30.65
CA ALA A 345 -19.29 -8.13 32.08
C ALA A 345 -18.61 -9.31 32.81
N THR A 346 -18.35 -10.40 32.09
CA THR A 346 -17.64 -11.56 32.64
C THR A 346 -16.14 -11.29 32.76
N ALA A 347 -15.52 -10.75 31.72
CA ALA A 347 -14.11 -10.36 31.72
C ALA A 347 -13.80 -9.32 32.80
N LEU A 348 -14.66 -8.31 32.95
CA LEU A 348 -14.52 -7.28 33.98
C LEU A 348 -14.52 -7.86 35.41
N ARG A 349 -15.42 -8.79 35.71
CA ARG A 349 -15.45 -9.47 37.01
C ARG A 349 -14.20 -10.31 37.25
N LEU A 350 -13.71 -11.02 36.23
CA LEU A 350 -12.49 -11.81 36.33
C LEU A 350 -11.27 -10.93 36.63
N VAL A 351 -11.14 -9.79 35.94
CA VAL A 351 -10.07 -8.81 36.20
C VAL A 351 -10.14 -8.31 37.66
N GLN A 352 -11.32 -7.93 38.13
CA GLN A 352 -11.53 -7.44 39.50
C GLN A 352 -11.19 -8.49 40.59
N GLN A 353 -11.44 -9.78 40.32
CA GLN A 353 -11.10 -10.85 41.25
C GLN A 353 -9.59 -11.11 41.38
N HIS A 354 -8.83 -10.85 40.31
CA HIS A 354 -7.37 -11.05 40.29
C HIS A 354 -6.61 -9.89 40.94
N SER A 355 -7.13 -8.67 40.89
CA SER A 355 -6.55 -7.51 41.58
C SER A 355 -6.68 -7.61 43.10
N ASP A 356 -7.73 -8.24 43.63
CA ASP A 356 -7.94 -8.43 45.07
C ASP A 356 -7.02 -9.51 45.70
N THR A 357 -6.37 -10.36 44.90
CA THR A 357 -5.53 -11.47 45.40
C THR A 357 -4.02 -11.17 45.41
N THR A 358 -3.56 -10.08 44.80
CA THR A 358 -2.13 -9.82 44.59
C THR A 358 -1.60 -8.73 45.54
N SER A 359 -1.22 -9.12 46.76
CA SER A 359 -0.38 -8.30 47.65
C SER A 359 1.00 -8.96 47.83
N MET A 360 2.05 -8.32 47.25
CA MET A 360 3.52 -8.52 47.35
C MET A 360 4.24 -9.38 46.28
N PRO A 361 5.54 -9.10 45.98
CA PRO A 361 6.22 -7.82 45.74
C PRO A 361 6.72 -7.68 44.28
N ARG A 362 6.79 -6.43 43.79
CA ARG A 362 7.19 -6.06 42.42
C ARG A 362 8.67 -6.36 42.14
N LEU A 363 8.95 -7.07 41.04
CA LEU A 363 10.21 -6.98 40.30
C LEU A 363 9.96 -6.08 39.09
N GLY A 364 10.69 -4.97 39.05
CA GLY A 364 10.38 -3.80 38.23
C GLY A 364 10.40 -4.06 36.73
N ILE A 365 9.27 -3.78 36.11
CA ILE A 365 9.15 -3.23 34.76
C ILE A 365 8.12 -2.09 34.91
N ASN A 366 8.39 -0.94 34.28
CA ASN A 366 7.64 0.30 34.47
C ASN A 366 6.15 0.11 34.12
N ASP A 367 5.30 0.22 35.15
CA ASP A 367 3.84 0.16 35.08
C ASP A 367 3.27 1.59 35.05
N ASP A 368 2.77 2.05 33.90
CA ASP A 368 1.74 3.10 33.83
C ASP A 368 0.34 2.43 33.92
N LEU A 369 0.07 1.83 35.08
CA LEU A 369 -1.18 1.10 35.38
C LEU A 369 -2.30 2.00 35.96
N SER A 370 -2.12 3.33 36.00
CA SER A 370 -3.15 4.26 36.51
C SER A 370 -4.26 4.55 35.51
N ASP A 371 -4.04 4.34 34.22
CA ASP A 371 -4.91 4.91 33.19
C ASP A 371 -6.05 3.97 32.78
N LEU A 372 -5.93 2.66 33.07
CA LEU A 372 -6.97 1.67 32.78
C LEU A 372 -8.15 1.71 33.77
N ASP A 373 -7.89 2.12 35.02
CA ASP A 373 -8.93 2.24 36.05
C ASP A 373 -9.83 3.48 35.82
N GLU A 374 -9.31 4.51 35.14
CA GLU A 374 -10.08 5.68 34.70
C GLU A 374 -10.93 5.39 33.45
N ILE A 375 -10.45 4.56 32.52
CA ILE A 375 -11.18 4.19 31.29
C ILE A 375 -12.44 3.35 31.63
N GLY A 376 -12.38 2.50 32.66
CA GLY A 376 -13.52 1.65 33.07
C GLY A 376 -14.68 2.36 33.76
N GLN A 377 -14.54 3.65 34.15
CA GLN A 377 -15.51 4.35 35.00
C GLN A 377 -16.24 5.53 34.34
N LEU A 378 -15.91 5.90 33.09
CA LEU A 378 -16.56 7.02 32.41
C LEU A 378 -17.90 6.61 31.79
N ARG A 379 -18.97 7.00 32.48
CA ARG A 379 -20.37 6.89 32.05
C ARG A 379 -20.61 7.58 30.71
N LEU A 380 -21.33 6.86 29.85
CA LEU A 380 -22.20 7.34 28.76
C LEU A 380 -22.66 8.80 28.97
N SER A 381 -21.98 9.74 28.32
CA SER A 381 -22.50 11.08 28.07
C SER A 381 -22.50 11.31 26.57
N HIS A 382 -23.70 11.51 26.03
CA HIS A 382 -23.99 11.81 24.63
C HIS A 382 -23.05 12.91 24.09
N CYS A 383 -22.34 12.60 23.00
CA CYS A 383 -21.70 13.59 22.14
C CYS A 383 -22.58 13.83 20.92
N SER A 384 -23.05 15.07 20.79
CA SER A 384 -23.83 15.55 19.65
C SER A 384 -22.91 15.80 18.46
N LEU A 385 -23.19 15.16 17.33
CA LEU A 385 -22.53 15.40 16.04
C LEU A 385 -22.96 16.75 15.44
N SER A 386 -21.98 17.57 15.04
CA SER A 386 -22.16 18.68 14.11
C SER A 386 -22.13 18.15 12.67
N THR A 387 -23.24 18.31 11.96
CA THR A 387 -23.40 18.06 10.52
C THR A 387 -22.64 19.09 9.69
N GLU A 388 -21.72 18.64 8.82
CA GLU A 388 -21.53 19.12 7.43
C GLU A 388 -20.94 17.97 6.58
N SER A 389 -21.13 18.08 5.27
CA SER A 389 -21.38 17.03 4.27
C SER A 389 -20.16 16.31 3.65
N GLY A 390 -20.39 15.07 3.20
CA GLY A 390 -19.72 14.46 2.04
C GLY A 390 -18.69 13.38 2.36
N SER A 391 -19.13 12.24 2.92
CA SER A 391 -18.26 11.12 3.25
C SER A 391 -18.06 10.17 2.04
N PRO A 392 -16.82 9.78 1.68
CA PRO A 392 -16.54 8.78 0.63
C PRO A 392 -16.80 7.33 1.10
N GLU A 393 -17.04 6.45 0.14
CA GLU A 393 -17.48 5.06 0.28
C GLU A 393 -16.28 4.10 0.45
N PRO A 394 -16.26 3.17 1.44
CA PRO A 394 -15.06 2.38 1.78
C PRO A 394 -14.90 1.02 1.04
N PRO A 395 -13.68 0.44 1.02
CA PRO A 395 -13.29 -0.71 0.18
C PRO A 395 -13.76 -2.09 0.71
N LYS A 396 -13.81 -3.11 -0.16
CA LYS A 396 -14.51 -4.40 0.05
C LYS A 396 -13.60 -5.65 0.07
N GLU A 397 -13.59 -6.28 1.24
CA GLU A 397 -13.43 -7.69 1.66
C GLU A 397 -12.64 -8.76 0.86
N LYS A 398 -11.82 -9.48 1.66
CA LYS A 398 -11.23 -10.81 1.45
C LYS A 398 -12.25 -11.92 1.77
N GLN A 399 -12.55 -12.80 0.82
CA GLN A 399 -13.33 -14.03 1.06
C GLN A 399 -12.45 -15.15 1.64
N GLN A 400 -12.74 -15.61 2.86
CA GLN A 400 -12.21 -16.85 3.41
C GLN A 400 -13.26 -17.97 3.30
N ARG A 401 -12.96 -19.00 2.50
CA ARG A 401 -13.83 -20.15 2.28
C ARG A 401 -13.93 -20.99 3.55
N VAL A 402 -15.04 -20.88 4.28
CA VAL A 402 -15.44 -21.83 5.32
C VAL A 402 -16.59 -22.65 4.78
N ASP A 403 -16.32 -23.90 4.42
CA ASP A 403 -17.36 -24.91 4.22
C ASP A 403 -18.02 -25.18 5.59
N SER A 404 -19.19 -24.58 5.84
CA SER A 404 -20.08 -25.00 6.93
C SER A 404 -21.54 -24.71 6.59
N GLU A 405 -22.33 -25.79 6.62
CA GLU A 405 -23.78 -25.85 6.44
C GLU A 405 -24.54 -24.98 7.47
N ASP A 406 -25.70 -24.47 7.05
CA ASP A 406 -26.80 -23.90 7.86
C ASP A 406 -26.52 -22.70 8.82
N LEU A 407 -26.05 -21.56 8.30
CA LEU A 407 -26.08 -20.26 9.00
C LEU A 407 -27.13 -19.31 8.42
N ASN A 408 -27.79 -18.52 9.27
CA ASN A 408 -28.75 -17.50 8.82
C ASN A 408 -28.05 -16.26 8.19
N ASP A 409 -28.75 -15.46 7.39
CA ASP A 409 -28.15 -14.34 6.64
C ASP A 409 -27.61 -13.20 7.53
N SER A 410 -28.17 -13.01 8.73
CA SER A 410 -27.66 -12.02 9.70
C SER A 410 -26.34 -12.48 10.33
N GLU A 411 -26.23 -13.76 10.70
CA GLU A 411 -25.02 -14.34 11.28
C GLU A 411 -23.86 -14.35 10.28
N LYS A 412 -24.14 -14.56 8.99
CA LYS A 412 -23.13 -14.43 7.94
C LYS A 412 -22.57 -13.01 7.84
N THR A 413 -23.43 -12.00 7.99
CA THR A 413 -23.03 -10.59 7.98
C THR A 413 -22.17 -10.24 9.20
N ASP A 414 -22.56 -10.67 10.40
CA ASP A 414 -21.77 -10.40 11.63
C ASP A 414 -20.39 -11.07 11.59
N VAL A 415 -20.29 -12.30 11.05
CA VAL A 415 -19.00 -13.00 10.87
C VAL A 415 -18.11 -12.26 9.88
N ALA A 416 -18.67 -11.78 8.77
CA ALA A 416 -17.95 -11.00 7.77
C ALA A 416 -17.43 -9.68 8.38
N MET A 417 -18.28 -8.96 9.11
CA MET A 417 -17.90 -7.72 9.80
C MET A 417 -16.78 -7.96 10.82
N MET A 418 -16.85 -9.02 11.61
CA MET A 418 -15.76 -9.39 12.53
C MET A 418 -14.46 -9.72 11.79
N ALA A 419 -14.53 -10.39 10.64
CA ALA A 419 -13.34 -10.69 9.83
C ALA A 419 -12.71 -9.40 9.28
N CYS A 420 -13.55 -8.51 8.75
CA CYS A 420 -13.13 -7.19 8.25
C CYS A 420 -12.44 -6.37 9.34
N LEU A 421 -13.04 -6.27 10.54
CA LEU A 421 -12.43 -5.55 11.67
C LEU A 421 -11.13 -6.21 12.14
N HIS A 422 -11.05 -7.54 12.14
CA HIS A 422 -9.82 -8.26 12.53
C HIS A 422 -8.66 -7.97 11.58
N ASP A 423 -8.90 -8.04 10.27
CA ASP A 423 -7.91 -7.72 9.24
C ASP A 423 -7.54 -6.23 9.26
N LEU A 424 -8.52 -5.34 9.39
CA LEU A 424 -8.29 -3.89 9.42
C LEU A 424 -7.48 -3.46 10.65
N TRP A 425 -7.88 -3.88 11.85
CA TRP A 425 -7.19 -3.49 13.09
C TRP A 425 -5.77 -4.04 13.16
N LYS A 426 -5.54 -5.21 12.56
CA LYS A 426 -4.19 -5.74 12.38
C LYS A 426 -3.32 -4.79 11.54
N SER A 427 -3.82 -4.32 10.40
CA SER A 427 -3.09 -3.40 9.51
C SER A 427 -2.92 -1.98 10.10
N LEU A 428 -3.79 -1.57 11.03
CA LEU A 428 -3.76 -0.24 11.65
C LEU A 428 -2.97 -0.16 12.97
N ALA A 429 -2.55 -1.30 13.53
CA ALA A 429 -1.86 -1.33 14.80
C ALA A 429 -0.40 -0.85 14.71
N ASP A 430 0.19 -0.59 15.88
CA ASP A 430 1.57 -0.13 16.06
C ASP A 430 1.83 1.27 15.48
N ARG A 431 0.83 2.16 15.59
CA ARG A 431 0.86 3.51 14.99
C ARG A 431 2.01 4.38 15.48
N GLU A 432 2.47 4.16 16.70
CA GLU A 432 3.62 4.91 17.24
C GLU A 432 4.92 4.63 16.49
N ASN A 433 5.07 3.44 15.91
CA ASN A 433 6.33 2.99 15.31
C ASN A 433 6.22 2.83 13.79
N TYR A 434 5.06 2.39 13.28
CA TYR A 434 4.81 2.16 11.86
C TYR A 434 3.44 2.72 11.46
N PRO A 435 3.22 4.05 11.58
CA PRO A 435 1.96 4.66 11.17
C PRO A 435 1.75 4.54 9.66
N LEU A 436 0.49 4.60 9.24
CA LEU A 436 0.18 4.89 7.85
C LEU A 436 0.69 6.30 7.48
N PRO A 437 1.30 6.46 6.29
CA PRO A 437 1.64 7.76 5.73
C PRO A 437 0.48 8.77 5.82
N HIS A 438 0.78 9.99 6.23
CA HIS A 438 -0.14 11.12 6.17
C HIS A 438 0.66 12.42 6.01
N HIS A 439 0.58 13.01 4.82
CA HIS A 439 1.22 14.28 4.49
C HIS A 439 0.53 14.92 3.28
N VAL A 440 -0.51 15.72 3.55
CA VAL A 440 -1.19 16.51 2.52
C VAL A 440 -0.25 17.63 2.07
N SER A 441 0.35 17.44 0.91
CA SER A 441 1.42 18.29 0.38
C SER A 441 0.88 19.58 -0.21
N THR A 442 1.67 20.64 -0.09
CA THR A 442 1.47 21.91 -0.80
C THR A 442 1.79 21.75 -2.29
N ALA A 443 1.24 22.62 -3.14
CA ALA A 443 1.54 22.60 -4.58
C ALA A 443 3.04 22.73 -4.90
N GLN A 444 3.82 23.39 -4.01
CA GLN A 444 5.28 23.47 -4.16
C GLN A 444 5.93 22.11 -3.92
N GLU A 445 5.61 21.44 -2.80
CA GLU A 445 6.16 20.11 -2.47
C GLU A 445 5.80 19.08 -3.54
N GLN A 446 4.55 19.10 -4.01
CA GLN A 446 4.09 18.28 -5.14
C GLN A 446 4.98 18.50 -6.38
N GLY A 447 5.21 19.76 -6.76
CA GLY A 447 6.06 20.11 -7.88
C GLY A 447 7.52 19.68 -7.71
N GLU A 448 8.06 19.75 -6.50
CA GLU A 448 9.43 19.30 -6.19
C GLU A 448 9.58 17.78 -6.29
N LEU A 449 8.61 17.01 -5.81
CA LEU A 449 8.60 15.55 -5.92
C LEU A 449 8.42 15.08 -7.37
N VAL A 450 7.47 15.69 -8.11
CA VAL A 450 7.29 15.42 -9.54
C VAL A 450 8.56 15.75 -10.33
N ALA A 451 9.23 16.87 -10.02
CA ALA A 451 10.50 17.23 -10.65
C ALA A 451 11.65 16.28 -10.27
N GLY A 452 11.67 15.76 -9.04
CA GLY A 452 12.59 14.72 -8.59
C GLY A 452 12.45 13.43 -9.41
N LEU A 453 11.21 12.96 -9.58
CA LEU A 453 10.89 11.81 -10.41
C LEU A 453 11.26 12.07 -11.89
N GLU A 454 10.90 13.24 -12.43
CA GLU A 454 11.25 13.64 -13.80
C GLU A 454 12.77 13.61 -14.03
N SER A 455 13.57 14.08 -13.07
CA SER A 455 15.04 14.04 -13.15
C SER A 455 15.58 12.60 -13.19
N LEU A 456 14.97 11.67 -12.45
CA LEU A 456 15.31 10.25 -12.54
C LEU A 456 14.90 9.66 -13.88
N LEU A 457 13.65 9.82 -14.30
CA LEU A 457 13.13 9.22 -15.53
C LEU A 457 13.89 9.70 -16.78
N ASN A 458 14.33 10.95 -16.82
CA ASN A 458 15.18 11.49 -17.91
C ASN A 458 16.54 10.77 -18.07
N ARG A 459 16.98 10.00 -17.06
CA ARG A 459 18.23 9.22 -17.10
C ARG A 459 18.01 7.76 -17.50
N LEU A 460 16.75 7.33 -17.58
CA LEU A 460 16.36 5.96 -17.91
C LEU A 460 15.97 5.87 -19.39
N HIS A 461 16.06 4.66 -19.95
CA HIS A 461 15.40 4.37 -21.22
C HIS A 461 13.88 4.23 -21.00
N ASN A 462 13.13 4.08 -22.09
CA ASN A 462 11.67 4.05 -22.04
C ASN A 462 11.13 2.84 -21.25
N PRO A 463 10.13 3.04 -20.37
CA PRO A 463 9.38 1.94 -19.78
C PRO A 463 8.58 1.20 -20.86
N CYS A 464 8.22 -0.05 -20.58
CA CYS A 464 7.38 -0.86 -21.48
C CYS A 464 5.87 -0.67 -21.25
N LEU A 465 5.49 -0.19 -20.06
CA LEU A 465 4.13 0.15 -19.63
C LEU A 465 4.23 1.21 -18.53
N ILE A 466 3.29 2.16 -18.52
CA ILE A 466 3.10 3.10 -17.42
C ILE A 466 1.70 2.84 -16.83
N THR A 467 1.63 2.56 -15.53
CA THR A 467 0.39 2.47 -14.75
C THR A 467 0.34 3.64 -13.77
N VAL A 468 -0.85 4.21 -13.61
CA VAL A 468 -1.13 5.32 -12.70
C VAL A 468 -2.37 4.97 -11.90
N ALA A 469 -2.28 5.02 -10.58
CA ALA A 469 -3.45 4.95 -9.69
C ALA A 469 -3.80 6.35 -9.18
N ARG A 470 -5.10 6.62 -9.06
CA ARG A 470 -5.60 7.89 -8.54
C ARG A 470 -5.77 7.84 -7.02
N SER A 471 -6.22 6.70 -6.50
CA SER A 471 -6.39 6.43 -5.07
C SER A 471 -7.21 7.51 -4.35
N VAL A 472 -8.25 8.00 -5.01
CA VAL A 472 -9.17 9.01 -4.46
C VAL A 472 -10.36 8.31 -3.80
N GLU A 473 -10.90 7.27 -4.44
CA GLU A 473 -12.05 6.52 -3.94
C GLU A 473 -11.73 5.73 -2.66
N ASP A 474 -10.48 5.24 -2.51
CA ASP A 474 -10.00 4.61 -1.27
C ASP A 474 -9.47 5.62 -0.23
N GLY A 475 -9.35 6.89 -0.61
CA GLY A 475 -9.13 8.02 0.28
C GLY A 475 -7.68 8.37 0.59
N TYR A 476 -6.69 7.74 -0.06
CA TYR A 476 -5.26 8.00 0.18
C TYR A 476 -4.76 9.26 -0.53
N THR A 477 -5.23 9.56 -1.74
CA THR A 477 -4.96 10.82 -2.44
C THR A 477 -6.04 11.85 -2.09
N PRO A 478 -5.67 13.05 -1.62
CA PRO A 478 -6.64 14.13 -1.36
C PRO A 478 -7.45 14.50 -2.62
N ALA A 479 -8.77 14.34 -2.55
CA ALA A 479 -9.68 14.50 -3.69
C ALA A 479 -9.60 15.88 -4.36
N GLU A 480 -9.42 16.94 -3.57
CA GLU A 480 -9.21 18.31 -4.03
C GLU A 480 -7.89 18.53 -4.78
N GLN A 481 -6.91 17.63 -4.67
CA GLN A 481 -5.58 17.78 -5.28
C GLN A 481 -5.35 16.87 -6.49
N VAL A 482 -6.13 15.78 -6.63
CA VAL A 482 -5.89 14.75 -7.66
C VAL A 482 -5.90 15.31 -9.09
N ALA A 483 -6.80 16.24 -9.41
CA ALA A 483 -6.92 16.77 -10.77
C ALA A 483 -5.65 17.52 -11.18
N ASP A 484 -5.15 18.40 -10.31
CA ASP A 484 -3.93 19.16 -10.55
C ASP A 484 -2.68 18.26 -10.52
N LEU A 485 -2.61 17.29 -9.61
CA LEU A 485 -1.53 16.31 -9.53
C LEU A 485 -1.43 15.47 -10.82
N GLN A 486 -2.56 14.94 -11.28
CA GLN A 486 -2.62 14.18 -12.51
C GLN A 486 -2.14 15.02 -13.70
N MET A 487 -2.60 16.27 -13.83
CA MET A 487 -2.17 17.16 -14.92
C MET A 487 -0.67 17.49 -14.84
N GLN A 488 -0.14 17.75 -13.64
CA GLN A 488 1.29 17.99 -13.42
C GLN A 488 2.13 16.78 -13.83
N PHE A 489 1.68 15.56 -13.48
CA PHE A 489 2.34 14.32 -13.86
C PHE A 489 2.31 14.09 -15.38
N PHE A 490 1.18 14.31 -16.05
CA PHE A 490 1.09 14.21 -17.51
C PHE A 490 1.96 15.25 -18.22
N GLU A 491 2.11 16.46 -17.65
CA GLU A 491 3.06 17.45 -18.14
C GLU A 491 4.52 17.01 -17.99
N ALA A 492 4.86 16.28 -16.93
CA ALA A 492 6.18 15.66 -16.79
C ALA A 492 6.37 14.55 -17.85
N LEU A 493 5.40 13.64 -18.03
CA LEU A 493 5.46 12.61 -19.07
C LEU A 493 5.61 13.20 -20.48
N ARG A 494 4.91 14.31 -20.76
CA ARG A 494 5.03 15.05 -22.02
C ARG A 494 6.45 15.54 -22.25
N ARG A 495 7.11 16.07 -21.21
CA ARG A 495 8.48 16.60 -21.29
C ARG A 495 9.53 15.49 -21.45
N ILE A 496 9.33 14.36 -20.77
CA ILE A 496 10.29 13.24 -20.77
C ILE A 496 10.19 12.42 -22.06
N TYR A 497 8.97 11.98 -22.41
CA TYR A 497 8.74 11.00 -23.48
C TYR A 497 8.21 11.64 -24.76
N GLY A 498 7.49 12.76 -24.65
CA GLY A 498 6.75 13.34 -25.76
C GLY A 498 5.41 12.63 -26.02
N VAL A 499 4.44 13.36 -26.58
CA VAL A 499 3.08 12.83 -26.80
C VAL A 499 3.00 11.76 -27.88
N GLU A 500 3.90 11.78 -28.86
CA GLU A 500 3.84 10.92 -30.05
C GLU A 500 4.12 9.44 -29.76
N ILE A 501 4.87 9.15 -28.69
CA ILE A 501 5.22 7.78 -28.29
C ILE A 501 4.34 7.26 -27.16
N LEU A 502 3.43 8.08 -26.61
CA LEU A 502 2.50 7.67 -25.55
C LEU A 502 1.11 7.41 -26.13
N SER A 503 0.41 6.44 -25.55
CA SER A 503 -1.02 6.20 -25.79
C SER A 503 -1.71 6.10 -24.43
N VAL A 504 -2.64 7.01 -24.17
CA VAL A 504 -3.27 7.18 -22.85
C VAL A 504 -4.62 6.47 -22.81
N VAL A 505 -4.84 5.68 -21.77
CA VAL A 505 -6.12 5.06 -21.46
C VAL A 505 -6.56 5.51 -20.07
N LEU A 506 -7.73 6.12 -19.98
CA LEU A 506 -8.36 6.49 -18.73
C LEU A 506 -9.43 5.45 -18.38
N ASP A 507 -9.28 4.77 -17.25
CA ASP A 507 -10.14 3.68 -16.78
C ASP A 507 -10.62 3.92 -15.33
N TYR A 508 -11.29 5.05 -15.11
CA TYR A 508 -11.88 5.44 -13.83
C TYR A 508 -13.17 6.24 -14.06
N ASP A 509 -14.00 6.35 -13.03
CA ASP A 509 -15.25 7.10 -13.11
C ASP A 509 -14.98 8.61 -13.15
N GLY A 510 -15.61 9.32 -14.09
CA GLY A 510 -15.36 10.75 -14.31
C GLY A 510 -14.24 11.05 -15.32
N ALA A 511 -13.62 10.06 -15.95
CA ALA A 511 -12.54 10.24 -16.94
C ALA A 511 -12.87 11.18 -18.12
N ALA A 512 -14.15 11.34 -18.44
CA ALA A 512 -14.63 12.24 -19.49
C ALA A 512 -14.33 13.72 -19.20
N ASP A 513 -14.15 14.10 -17.93
CA ASP A 513 -13.85 15.48 -17.53
C ASP A 513 -12.36 15.83 -17.76
N ASP A 514 -11.47 14.84 -17.61
CA ASP A 514 -10.02 15.02 -17.79
C ASP A 514 -9.56 14.84 -19.24
N ALA A 515 -10.28 14.01 -20.02
CA ALA A 515 -9.89 13.66 -21.38
C ALA A 515 -9.72 14.87 -22.33
N PRO A 516 -10.57 15.92 -22.31
CA PRO A 516 -10.38 17.11 -23.15
C PRO A 516 -9.07 17.85 -22.85
N THR A 517 -8.70 17.96 -21.57
CA THR A 517 -7.46 18.63 -21.14
C THR A 517 -6.25 17.87 -21.64
N LEU A 518 -6.21 16.55 -21.46
CA LEU A 518 -5.11 15.71 -21.98
C LEU A 518 -5.02 15.72 -23.52
N ARG A 519 -6.16 15.73 -24.22
CA ARG A 519 -6.19 15.90 -25.68
C ARG A 519 -5.63 17.26 -26.11
N SER A 520 -5.91 18.33 -25.35
CA SER A 520 -5.38 19.67 -25.62
C SER A 520 -3.85 19.74 -25.42
N MET A 521 -3.29 18.90 -24.55
CA MET A 521 -1.83 18.72 -24.39
C MET A 521 -1.18 17.94 -25.56
N GLY A 522 -1.99 17.33 -26.43
CA GLY A 522 -1.56 16.59 -27.61
C GLY A 522 -1.58 15.07 -27.46
N PHE A 523 -2.08 14.52 -26.34
CA PHE A 523 -2.15 13.08 -26.14
C PHE A 523 -3.26 12.41 -26.96
N GLU A 524 -2.98 11.19 -27.44
CA GLU A 524 -4.00 10.26 -27.91
C GLU A 524 -4.65 9.59 -26.69
N VAL A 525 -5.91 9.96 -26.40
CA VAL A 525 -6.64 9.54 -25.19
C VAL A 525 -7.85 8.67 -25.54
N VAL A 526 -7.91 7.49 -24.94
CA VAL A 526 -9.05 6.57 -24.98
C VAL A 526 -9.69 6.49 -23.59
N GLU A 527 -11.01 6.67 -23.53
CA GLU A 527 -11.81 6.51 -22.30
C GLU A 527 -12.35 5.07 -22.28
N ALA A 528 -11.93 4.25 -21.32
CA ALA A 528 -12.36 2.86 -21.17
C ALA A 528 -13.65 2.73 -20.32
N ARG A 529 -13.76 3.57 -19.28
CA ARG A 529 -14.98 3.87 -18.52
C ARG A 529 -15.33 5.34 -18.82
N GLY A 530 -16.47 5.61 -19.48
CA GLY A 530 -16.77 6.98 -19.96
C GLY A 530 -18.07 7.21 -20.73
N GLU A 531 -18.81 6.18 -21.16
CA GLU A 531 -20.19 6.38 -21.66
C GLU A 531 -21.20 6.14 -20.54
N ALA A 532 -21.66 7.24 -19.90
CA ALA A 532 -22.97 7.23 -19.27
C ALA A 532 -24.00 6.80 -20.33
N GLN A 533 -24.63 5.64 -20.13
CA GLN A 533 -25.66 5.11 -21.04
C GLN A 533 -26.82 6.11 -21.19
N VAL A 534 -26.77 6.90 -22.26
CA VAL A 534 -27.93 7.60 -22.81
C VAL A 534 -28.22 6.98 -24.17
N THR A 535 -29.10 5.97 -24.22
CA THR A 535 -30.31 5.96 -25.07
C THR A 535 -30.94 4.56 -25.24
N SER A 536 -32.25 4.55 -25.00
CA SER A 536 -33.32 3.79 -25.68
C SER A 536 -33.37 2.26 -25.58
N SER A 537 -34.53 1.82 -25.07
CA SER A 537 -35.08 0.48 -25.14
C SER A 537 -34.93 -0.20 -26.51
N SER A 538 -34.28 -1.36 -26.56
CA SER A 538 -34.84 -2.56 -27.20
C SER A 538 -34.02 -3.80 -26.80
N SER A 539 -34.72 -4.93 -26.81
CA SER A 539 -34.51 -6.17 -26.08
C SER A 539 -33.53 -7.18 -26.69
N LEU A 540 -33.01 -8.05 -25.80
CA LEU A 540 -32.43 -9.39 -26.02
C LEU A 540 -30.99 -9.41 -26.59
N GLY A 541 -30.00 -10.05 -25.97
CA GLY A 541 -29.99 -10.91 -24.79
C GLY A 541 -28.66 -11.66 -24.74
N GLU A 542 -27.67 -11.10 -24.05
CA GLU A 542 -26.46 -11.80 -23.60
C GLU A 542 -26.09 -11.21 -22.23
N ARG A 543 -26.58 -11.85 -21.17
CA ARG A 543 -26.23 -11.49 -19.79
C ARG A 543 -24.83 -12.01 -19.50
N HIS A 544 -23.81 -11.19 -19.75
CA HIS A 544 -22.60 -11.23 -18.92
C HIS A 544 -23.03 -10.84 -17.50
N MET A 545 -22.98 -11.77 -16.55
CA MET A 545 -23.01 -11.44 -15.12
C MET A 545 -21.76 -10.62 -14.81
N ARG A 546 -21.87 -9.31 -14.95
CA ARG A 546 -20.89 -8.35 -14.44
C ARG A 546 -21.16 -8.20 -12.95
N CYS A 547 -20.14 -8.50 -12.15
CA CYS A 547 -20.10 -8.27 -10.73
C CYS A 547 -20.44 -6.80 -10.44
N GLN A 548 -21.59 -6.57 -9.83
CA GLN A 548 -21.87 -5.33 -9.12
C GLN A 548 -21.18 -5.42 -7.75
N PRO A 549 -20.45 -4.40 -7.31
CA PRO A 549 -19.86 -4.38 -5.97
C PRO A 549 -20.97 -4.41 -4.91
N LEU A 550 -21.06 -5.46 -4.10
CA LEU A 550 -21.99 -5.57 -2.97
C LEU A 550 -21.61 -4.55 -1.88
N ASN A 551 -22.37 -3.46 -1.76
CA ASN A 551 -22.24 -2.44 -0.72
C ASN A 551 -22.59 -3.03 0.65
N TYR A 552 -21.61 -3.19 1.54
CA TYR A 552 -21.82 -3.43 2.96
C TYR A 552 -21.06 -2.39 3.77
N LEU A 553 -21.65 -1.19 3.87
CA LEU A 553 -21.53 -0.24 4.98
C LEU A 553 -22.60 0.88 4.83
N ASN A 554 -23.79 0.51 4.32
CA ASN A 554 -24.96 1.38 4.23
C ASN A 554 -25.94 1.09 5.38
N LEU A 555 -25.45 1.19 6.62
CA LEU A 555 -26.27 1.30 7.81
C LEU A 555 -25.77 2.49 8.65
N ALA A 556 -25.80 3.67 8.03
CA ALA A 556 -26.05 4.92 8.73
C ALA A 556 -26.81 5.80 7.74
N PHE A 557 -27.97 6.30 8.16
CA PHE A 557 -28.91 7.14 7.39
C PHE A 557 -29.88 6.46 6.42
N THR A 558 -30.87 5.77 7.00
CA THR A 558 -32.27 5.98 6.58
C THR A 558 -33.20 5.97 7.80
N SER A 559 -33.57 7.15 8.32
CA SER A 559 -34.97 7.49 8.61
C SER A 559 -35.12 8.93 9.10
N LEU A 560 -35.90 9.68 8.31
CA LEU A 560 -36.53 11.00 8.53
C LEU A 560 -35.67 12.26 8.40
#